data_AF-X1QXQ1-F1
#
_entry.id   AF-X1QXQ1-F1
#
_cell.length_a   1.000
_cell.length_b   1.000
_cell.length_c   1.000
_cell.angle_alpha   90.00
_cell.angle_beta   90.00
_cell.angle_gamma   90.00
#
_symmetry.space_group_name_H-M   'P 1'
#
loop_
_entity.id
_entity.type
_entity.pdbx_description
1 polymer ?
#
loop_
_entity_poly.entity_id
_entity_poly.type
_entity_poly.pdbx_seq_one_letter_code
_entity_poly.pdbx_strand_id
1 'polypeptide(L)'
;MTEESIEYKGKVIGKIGHCTLISVPTPDGKEHLEATCQSKEARDHLAAILEQEAILRVSPKVILEESPDITPEPPPEAPVTES
;
A
#
# COMPACT_ATOMS: atom_id res chain seq x y z
N MET A 1 -4.61 -9.75 -8.12
CA MET A 1 -5.24 -9.88 -6.79
C MET A 1 -5.15 -8.50 -6.16
N THR A 2 -6.25 -7.75 -6.15
CA THR A 2 -6.32 -6.40 -5.59
C THR A 2 -6.97 -6.48 -4.22
N GLU A 3 -6.17 -6.70 -3.17
CA GLU A 3 -6.61 -6.51 -1.79
C GLU A 3 -6.47 -5.03 -1.44
N GLU A 4 -7.51 -4.25 -1.74
CA GLU A 4 -7.57 -2.84 -1.36
C GLU A 4 -8.38 -2.67 -0.07
N SER A 5 -7.69 -2.23 0.98
CA SER A 5 -8.24 -1.22 1.88
C SER A 5 -7.16 -0.66 2.80
N ILE A 6 -7.02 0.67 2.81
CA ILE A 6 -6.48 1.47 3.92
C ILE A 6 -7.23 2.80 3.90
N GLU A 7 -7.92 3.19 4.97
CA GLU A 7 -8.13 4.61 5.26
C GLU A 7 -8.15 4.91 6.75
N TYR A 8 -7.37 5.93 7.11
CA TYR A 8 -7.06 6.32 8.48
C TYR A 8 -7.47 7.77 8.72
N LYS A 9 -8.20 7.99 9.83
CA LYS A 9 -9.16 9.08 10.13
C LYS A 9 -10.57 8.94 9.51
N GLY A 10 -10.83 7.80 8.86
CA GLY A 10 -12.17 7.31 8.47
C GLY A 10 -12.35 5.78 8.62
N LYS A 11 -11.27 5.06 8.98
CA LYS A 11 -11.12 3.78 9.70
C LYS A 11 -11.65 2.48 9.03
N VAL A 12 -10.87 1.99 8.07
CA VAL A 12 -10.56 0.55 7.85
C VAL A 12 -9.07 0.47 7.53
N ILE A 13 -8.26 -0.24 8.32
CA ILE A 13 -6.81 -0.30 8.08
C ILE A 13 -6.45 -1.35 7.03
N GLY A 14 -7.18 -2.47 7.01
CA GLY A 14 -6.85 -3.59 6.14
C GLY A 14 -7.68 -4.83 6.41
N LYS A 15 -7.48 -5.85 5.58
CA LYS A 15 -8.03 -7.19 5.76
C LYS A 15 -6.88 -8.19 5.84
N ILE A 16 -7.00 -9.16 6.76
CA ILE A 16 -6.10 -10.31 6.85
C ILE A 16 -7.00 -11.55 6.82
N GLY A 17 -6.93 -12.32 5.73
CA GLY A 17 -7.86 -13.41 5.48
C GLY A 17 -9.33 -12.95 5.56
N HIS A 18 -10.11 -13.55 6.46
CA HIS A 18 -11.52 -13.21 6.68
C HIS A 18 -11.75 -12.27 7.89
N CYS A 19 -10.70 -11.54 8.30
CA CYS A 19 -10.76 -10.54 9.36
C CYS A 19 -10.56 -9.13 8.79
N THR A 20 -11.36 -8.18 9.27
CA THR A 20 -11.20 -6.74 8.96
C THR A 20 -10.60 -6.04 10.17
N LEU A 21 -9.51 -5.30 9.96
CA LEU A 21 -8.80 -4.56 11.00
C LEU A 21 -9.17 -3.08 10.96
N ILE A 22 -9.43 -2.51 12.13
CA ILE A 22 -9.69 -1.09 12.34
C ILE A 22 -8.74 -0.55 13.41
N SER A 23 -8.42 0.73 13.32
CA SER A 23 -7.69 1.43 14.39
C SER A 23 -8.74 2.15 15.22
N VAL A 24 -8.63 2.11 16.52
CA VAL A 24 -9.53 2.81 17.44
C VAL A 24 -8.68 3.75 18.30
N PRO A 25 -9.00 5.06 18.35
CA PRO A 25 -8.24 6.00 19.15
C PRO A 25 -8.64 5.86 20.62
N THR A 26 -7.67 5.90 21.52
CA THR A 26 -7.91 5.91 22.97
C THR A 26 -7.92 7.34 23.51
N PRO A 27 -8.53 7.59 24.68
CA PRO A 27 -8.55 8.91 25.32
C PRO A 27 -7.14 9.49 25.58
N ASP A 28 -6.15 8.62 25.76
CA ASP A 28 -4.74 8.99 25.99
C ASP A 28 -3.99 9.39 24.71
N GLY A 29 -4.68 9.44 23.55
CA GLY A 29 -4.08 9.77 22.26
C GLY A 29 -3.27 8.64 21.62
N LYS A 30 -3.34 7.42 22.16
CA LYS A 30 -2.81 6.20 21.53
C LYS A 30 -3.86 5.59 20.62
N GLU A 31 -3.46 4.57 19.85
CA GLU A 31 -4.40 3.78 19.07
C GLU A 31 -4.18 2.29 19.30
N HIS A 32 -5.27 1.54 19.38
CA HIS A 32 -5.25 0.09 19.38
C HIS A 32 -5.88 -0.45 18.10
N LEU A 33 -5.45 -1.66 17.72
CA LEU A 33 -6.00 -2.39 16.58
C LEU A 33 -7.12 -3.31 17.08
N GLU A 34 -8.31 -3.19 16.48
CA GLU A 34 -9.38 -4.16 16.66
C GLU A 34 -9.60 -4.93 15.37
N ALA A 35 -9.96 -6.21 15.48
CA ALA A 35 -10.21 -7.07 14.35
C ALA A 35 -11.58 -7.76 14.47
N THR A 36 -12.41 -7.63 13.44
CA THR A 36 -13.68 -8.34 13.32
C THR A 36 -13.52 -9.46 12.30
N CYS A 37 -13.65 -10.71 12.76
CA CYS A 37 -13.49 -11.92 11.95
C CYS A 37 -14.81 -12.63 11.69
N GLN A 38 -14.98 -13.19 10.49
CA GLN A 38 -16.23 -13.88 10.09
C GLN A 38 -16.40 -15.27 10.72
N SER A 39 -15.33 -15.89 11.23
CA SER A 39 -15.37 -17.21 11.84
C SER A 39 -14.32 -17.39 12.94
N LYS A 40 -14.52 -18.41 13.80
CA LYS A 40 -13.55 -18.80 14.82
C LYS A 40 -12.20 -19.19 14.19
N GLU A 41 -12.23 -19.95 13.11
CA GLU A 41 -11.02 -20.39 12.41
C GLU A 41 -10.22 -19.20 11.85
N ALA A 42 -10.89 -18.21 11.27
CA ALA A 42 -10.24 -16.98 10.80
C ALA A 42 -9.58 -16.19 11.95
N ARG A 43 -10.24 -16.12 13.11
CA ARG A 43 -9.71 -15.49 14.32
C ARG A 43 -8.49 -16.23 14.85
N ASP A 44 -8.58 -17.54 14.96
CA ASP A 44 -7.50 -18.38 15.50
C ASP A 44 -6.27 -18.32 14.57
N HIS A 45 -6.49 -18.27 13.26
CA HIS A 45 -5.43 -18.04 12.28
C HIS A 45 -4.81 -16.64 12.40
N LEU A 46 -5.61 -15.57 12.56
CA LEU A 46 -5.08 -14.22 12.79
C LEU A 46 -4.26 -14.15 14.08
N ALA A 47 -4.72 -14.78 15.16
CA ALA A 47 -3.98 -14.85 16.42
C ALA A 47 -2.62 -15.54 16.24
N ALA A 48 -2.59 -16.67 15.53
CA ALA A 48 -1.34 -17.39 15.24
C ALA A 48 -0.33 -16.52 14.46
N ILE A 49 -0.80 -15.73 13.48
CA ILE A 49 0.07 -14.78 12.75
C ILE A 49 0.66 -13.72 13.69
N LEU A 50 -0.13 -13.20 14.63
CA LEU A 50 0.34 -12.16 15.56
C LEU A 50 1.29 -12.72 16.63
N GLU A 51 1.13 -13.99 17.02
CA GLU A 51 2.06 -14.69 17.93
C GLU A 51 3.39 -15.05 17.24
N GLN A 52 3.34 -15.39 15.96
CA GLN A 52 4.52 -15.69 15.14
C GLN A 52 5.13 -14.40 14.58
N GLU A 53 5.87 -13.65 15.42
CA GLU A 53 6.66 -12.44 15.07
C GLU A 53 6.26 -11.77 13.73
N ALA A 54 5.09 -11.14 13.70
CA ALA A 54 4.60 -10.48 12.50
C ALA A 54 5.52 -9.29 12.14
N ILE A 55 6.28 -9.40 11.06
CA ILE A 55 7.14 -8.31 10.58
C ILE A 55 6.28 -7.28 9.84
N LEU A 56 5.97 -6.17 10.50
CA LEU A 56 5.33 -5.02 9.86
C LEU A 56 6.34 -4.27 8.99
N ARG A 57 6.22 -4.38 7.66
CA ARG A 57 7.02 -3.61 6.70
C ARG A 57 6.22 -2.43 6.18
N VAL A 58 6.63 -1.21 6.54
CA VAL A 58 6.04 0.02 6.02
C VAL A 58 6.86 0.49 4.83
N SER A 59 6.32 0.33 3.63
CA SER A 59 6.93 0.86 2.40
C SER A 59 6.12 2.09 1.95
N PRO A 60 6.71 3.30 1.95
CA PRO A 60 6.04 4.46 1.39
C PRO A 60 5.84 4.23 -0.11
N LYS A 61 4.64 4.55 -0.62
CA LYS A 61 4.43 4.65 -2.07
C LYS A 61 5.20 5.87 -2.56
N VAL A 62 6.38 5.67 -3.12
CA VAL A 62 7.10 6.71 -3.84
C VAL A 62 6.45 6.83 -5.21
N ILE A 63 5.64 7.87 -5.40
CA ILE A 63 5.15 8.26 -6.72
C ILE A 63 6.31 9.04 -7.35
N LEU A 64 7.14 8.37 -8.14
CA LEU A 64 8.07 9.06 -9.03
C LEU A 64 7.23 9.61 -10.16
N GLU A 65 7.01 10.93 -10.18
CA GLU A 65 6.52 11.62 -11.39
C GLU A 65 7.47 11.25 -12.53
N GLU A 66 6.91 10.84 -13.67
CA GLU A 66 7.64 10.49 -14.88
C GLU A 66 8.76 11.51 -15.13
N SER A 67 10.00 11.04 -15.13
CA SER A 67 11.14 11.83 -15.60
C SER A 67 10.79 12.41 -16.98
N PRO A 68 11.00 13.72 -17.22
CA PRO A 68 10.65 14.32 -18.49
C PRO A 68 11.30 13.52 -19.61
N ASP A 69 10.48 13.17 -20.60
CA ASP A 69 10.90 12.41 -21.78
C ASP A 69 11.96 13.23 -22.54
N ILE A 70 13.22 12.98 -22.21
CA ILE A 70 14.38 13.51 -22.93
C ILE A 70 14.59 12.67 -24.19
N THR A 71 13.59 12.58 -25.05
CA THR A 71 13.81 12.14 -26.43
C THR A 71 14.64 13.22 -27.13
N PRO A 72 15.90 12.95 -27.54
CA PRO A 72 16.70 13.92 -28.27
C PRO A 72 16.04 14.17 -29.63
N GLU A 73 15.84 15.44 -30.00
CA GLU A 73 15.42 15.80 -31.36
C GLU A 73 16.39 15.19 -32.39
N PRO A 74 15.88 14.60 -33.48
CA PRO A 74 16.73 14.02 -34.51
C PRO A 74 17.61 15.12 -35.13
N PRO A 75 18.89 14.83 -35.43
CA PRO A 75 19.80 15.83 -36.00
C PRO A 75 19.26 16.33 -37.34
N PRO A 76 19.44 17.63 -37.66
CA PRO A 76 18.97 18.20 -38.92
C PRO A 76 19.62 17.47 -40.10
N GLU A 77 18.78 17.09 -41.07
CA GLU A 77 19.24 16.45 -42.31
C GLU A 77 20.26 17.35 -43.02
N ALA A 78 21.37 16.74 -43.45
CA ALA A 78 22.43 17.43 -44.18
C ALA A 78 21.88 18.07 -45.48
N PRO A 79 22.36 19.25 -45.88
CA PRO A 79 21.89 19.90 -47.10
C PRO A 79 22.22 19.02 -48.30
N VAL A 80 21.19 18.67 -49.07
CA VAL A 80 21.30 18.01 -50.37
C VAL A 80 22.19 18.88 -51.25
N THR A 81 23.35 18.37 -51.64
CA THR A 81 24.26 19.02 -52.59
C THR A 81 23.76 18.66 -53.99
N GLU A 82 23.09 19.60 -54.66
CA GLU A 82 22.80 19.50 -56.09
C GLU A 82 24.08 19.85 -56.88
N SER A 83 24.43 18.98 -57.84
CA SER A 83 25.61 19.07 -58.72
C SER A 83 25.40 20.04 -59.88
#